data_AF-A0A139XGK7-F1
#
_entry.id   AF-A0A139XGK7-F1
#
_cell.length_a   1.000
_cell.length_b   1.000
_cell.length_c   1.000
_cell.angle_alpha   90.00
_cell.angle_beta   90.00
_cell.angle_gamma   90.00
#
_symmetry.space_group_name_H-M   'P 1'
#
loop_
_entity.id
_entity.type
_entity.pdbx_description
1 polymer ?
#
loop_
_entity_poly.entity_id
_entity_poly.type
_entity_poly.pdbx_seq_one_letter_code
_entity_poly.pdbx_strand_id
1 'polypeptide(L)'
;MPPRSQKKPSKPQSRLKWSPNTELIGLVFELVPQKDFYLYAQYTIGLHAWFLDQVRSTDPELSAYLHDGESEKPFTISALDGELTSSGRQIQLLANTSYHWYVTALSSRVQKWMAQWVKKLPSTVDLRDAPLTIASCQISHPPTTYAELLDSEHSGIISLKFLSPTSFRRKGHHLPLPVPVNVFHSYLRRWNDFSGISVDQDAFLTWVDDNVLINRCQVTTVKVLAGKKGAVTGFTGSIELSLTKEAAQQPEFQQLFYALGKLAIYCGTGHKTTFGLGQTRLGWSSEVLQDIPDVQSVLAKRIEDLVEIFRAQRKRTGGERADEIASKWATILARREMGESLQVVAQDLDMPYETVKTYAKLARRALKEQ
;
A
#
# COMPACT_ATOMS: atom_id res chain seq x y z
N MET A 1 -27.98 -39.70 22.29
CA MET A 1 -26.76 -38.95 21.92
C MET A 1 -26.86 -37.57 22.56
N PRO A 2 -25.87 -37.11 23.34
CA PRO A 2 -25.96 -35.82 24.01
C PRO A 2 -25.72 -34.67 23.01
N PRO A 3 -26.23 -33.46 23.26
CA PRO A 3 -26.10 -32.34 22.33
C PRO A 3 -24.67 -31.81 22.34
N ARG A 4 -24.09 -31.64 21.16
CA ARG A 4 -22.78 -31.04 20.92
C ARG A 4 -22.78 -29.60 21.43
N SER A 5 -22.03 -29.35 22.50
CA SER A 5 -21.70 -28.01 22.99
C SER A 5 -21.03 -27.20 21.86
N GLN A 6 -21.67 -26.10 21.44
CA GLN A 6 -21.04 -25.09 20.61
C GLN A 6 -19.92 -24.43 21.44
N LYS A 7 -18.66 -24.70 21.09
CA LYS A 7 -17.51 -23.98 21.64
C LYS A 7 -17.62 -22.52 21.24
N LYS A 8 -17.72 -21.62 22.22
CA LYS A 8 -17.52 -20.18 22.02
C LYS A 8 -16.14 -19.97 21.38
N PRO A 9 -16.00 -19.11 20.35
CA PRO A 9 -14.69 -18.78 19.81
C PRO A 9 -13.84 -18.15 20.92
N SER A 10 -12.74 -18.81 21.28
CA SER A 10 -11.76 -18.28 22.22
C SER A 10 -11.12 -17.05 21.60
N LYS A 11 -11.11 -15.92 22.32
CA LYS A 11 -10.35 -14.73 21.90
C LYS A 11 -8.91 -15.15 21.59
N PRO A 12 -8.35 -14.80 20.41
CA PRO A 12 -6.95 -15.08 20.11
C PRO A 12 -6.08 -14.29 21.09
N GLN A 13 -5.58 -14.95 22.14
CA GLN A 13 -4.48 -14.40 22.94
C GLN A 13 -3.22 -14.53 22.08
N SER A 14 -2.83 -13.45 21.42
CA SER A 14 -1.59 -13.43 20.66
C SER A 14 -0.42 -13.65 21.64
N ARG A 15 0.37 -14.70 21.43
CA ARG A 15 1.60 -14.99 22.19
C ARG A 15 2.81 -14.25 21.60
N LEU A 16 2.56 -13.24 20.78
CA LEU A 16 3.61 -12.52 20.06
C LEU A 16 4.48 -11.76 21.07
N LYS A 17 5.78 -12.03 21.02
CA LYS A 17 6.78 -11.37 21.85
C LYS A 17 7.98 -11.04 20.98
N TRP A 18 8.52 -9.85 21.18
CA TRP A 18 9.74 -9.38 20.55
C TRP A 18 10.46 -8.43 21.51
N SER A 19 11.72 -8.11 21.20
CA SER A 19 12.55 -7.25 22.05
C SER A 19 11.95 -5.84 22.19
N PRO A 20 11.99 -5.22 23.38
CA PRO A 20 11.62 -3.81 23.53
C PRO A 20 12.45 -2.84 22.68
N ASN A 21 13.67 -3.27 22.30
CA ASN A 21 14.60 -2.49 21.48
C ASN A 21 14.35 -2.63 19.97
N THR A 22 13.39 -3.47 19.56
CA THR A 22 12.99 -3.58 18.15
C THR A 22 12.53 -2.23 17.60
N GLU A 23 12.95 -1.93 16.38
CA GLU A 23 12.57 -0.72 15.64
C GLU A 23 11.73 -1.08 14.41
N LEU A 24 12.02 -2.24 13.82
CA LEU A 24 11.39 -2.77 12.61
C LEU A 24 10.70 -4.09 12.91
N ILE A 25 9.43 -4.21 12.55
CA ILE A 25 8.68 -5.48 12.65
C ILE A 25 7.56 -5.51 11.62
N GLY A 26 7.27 -6.70 11.09
CA GLY A 26 6.08 -6.95 10.28
C GLY A 26 5.12 -7.89 10.99
N LEU A 27 3.84 -7.57 10.97
CA LEU A 27 2.74 -8.42 11.40
C LEU A 27 1.92 -8.85 10.19
N VAL A 28 1.45 -10.09 10.21
CA VAL A 28 0.43 -10.61 9.29
C VAL A 28 -0.81 -11.00 10.08
N PHE A 29 -1.96 -10.54 9.62
CA PHE A 29 -3.28 -10.87 10.12
C PHE A 29 -3.93 -11.85 9.16
N GLU A 30 -4.40 -12.96 9.70
CA GLU A 30 -5.27 -13.87 8.99
C GLU A 30 -6.72 -13.43 9.19
N LEU A 31 -7.37 -13.07 8.10
CA LEU A 31 -8.71 -12.50 8.05
C LEU A 31 -9.66 -13.47 7.34
N VAL A 32 -10.74 -13.85 8.03
CA VAL A 32 -11.73 -14.81 7.53
C VAL A 32 -13.11 -14.17 7.48
N PRO A 33 -13.74 -14.03 6.31
CA PRO A 33 -15.12 -13.57 6.19
C PRO A 33 -16.08 -14.71 6.58
N GLN A 34 -17.11 -14.41 7.37
CA GLN A 34 -18.08 -15.43 7.83
C GLN A 34 -19.12 -15.80 6.76
N LYS A 35 -19.23 -14.97 5.72
CA LYS A 35 -20.09 -15.15 4.55
C LYS A 35 -19.42 -14.44 3.38
N ASP A 36 -19.97 -14.62 2.18
CA ASP A 36 -19.49 -13.88 1.02
C ASP A 36 -19.68 -12.37 1.22
N PHE A 37 -18.65 -11.62 0.88
CA PHE A 37 -18.67 -10.16 0.93
C PHE A 37 -18.16 -9.58 -0.38
N TYR A 38 -18.66 -8.39 -0.72
CA TYR A 38 -18.15 -7.61 -1.83
C TYR A 38 -17.43 -6.38 -1.27
N LEU A 39 -16.16 -6.23 -1.66
CA LEU A 39 -15.37 -5.05 -1.37
C LEU A 39 -15.51 -4.03 -2.50
N TYR A 40 -15.51 -2.76 -2.10
CA TYR A 40 -15.34 -1.65 -3.01
C TYR A 40 -13.89 -1.60 -3.51
N ALA A 41 -13.67 -1.09 -4.73
CA ALA A 41 -12.37 -1.11 -5.38
C ALA A 41 -11.24 -0.53 -4.50
N GLN A 42 -11.53 0.55 -3.78
CA GLN A 42 -10.55 1.28 -2.95
C GLN A 42 -10.48 0.80 -1.49
N TYR A 43 -10.80 -0.47 -1.21
CA TYR A 43 -10.89 -0.99 0.17
C TYR A 43 -9.63 -0.82 1.02
N THR A 44 -8.46 -0.63 0.40
CA THR A 44 -7.21 -0.36 1.11
C THR A 44 -7.22 0.97 1.87
N ILE A 45 -8.05 1.94 1.44
CA ILE A 45 -8.31 3.17 2.22
C ILE A 45 -9.04 2.81 3.52
N GLY A 46 -9.97 1.85 3.47
CA GLY A 46 -10.65 1.31 4.65
C GLY A 46 -9.69 0.63 5.61
N LEU A 47 -8.77 -0.18 5.11
CA LEU A 47 -7.72 -0.82 5.93
C LEU A 47 -6.84 0.24 6.63
N HIS A 48 -6.43 1.26 5.88
CA HIS A 48 -5.67 2.39 6.42
C HIS A 48 -6.44 3.14 7.52
N ALA A 49 -7.68 3.53 7.25
CA ALA A 49 -8.52 4.25 8.19
C ALA A 49 -8.79 3.42 9.44
N TRP A 50 -9.12 2.14 9.27
CA TRP A 50 -9.35 1.21 10.37
C TRP A 50 -8.12 1.07 11.26
N PHE A 51 -6.91 0.94 10.67
CA PHE A 51 -5.67 0.89 11.42
C PHE A 51 -5.44 2.16 12.26
N LEU A 52 -5.58 3.34 11.65
CA LEU A 52 -5.45 4.61 12.37
C LEU A 52 -6.51 4.78 13.47
N ASP A 53 -7.73 4.28 13.25
CA ASP A 53 -8.76 4.27 14.28
C ASP A 53 -8.37 3.39 15.48
N GLN A 54 -7.72 2.23 15.24
CA GLN A 54 -7.16 1.41 16.32
C GLN A 54 -6.09 2.17 17.10
N VAL A 55 -5.19 2.87 16.39
CA VAL A 55 -4.16 3.72 17.01
C VAL A 55 -4.83 4.80 17.86
N ARG A 56 -5.76 5.57 17.28
CA ARG A 56 -6.46 6.67 17.95
C ARG A 56 -7.18 6.24 19.22
N SER A 57 -7.74 5.03 19.25
CA SER A 57 -8.49 4.53 20.41
C SER A 57 -7.63 4.36 21.67
N THR A 58 -6.32 4.23 21.52
CA THR A 58 -5.37 3.97 22.61
C THR A 58 -4.28 5.05 22.73
N ASP A 59 -3.95 5.72 21.64
CA ASP A 59 -2.97 6.80 21.55
C ASP A 59 -3.39 7.81 20.46
N PRO A 60 -4.27 8.79 20.80
CA PRO A 60 -4.73 9.81 19.86
C PRO A 60 -3.59 10.67 19.27
N GLU A 61 -2.55 10.93 20.06
CA GLU A 61 -1.41 11.76 19.64
C GLU A 61 -0.57 11.03 18.59
N LEU A 62 -0.29 9.74 18.80
CA LEU A 62 0.36 8.91 17.78
C LEU A 62 -0.48 8.85 16.51
N SER A 63 -1.80 8.66 16.62
CA SER A 63 -2.66 8.64 15.43
C SER A 63 -2.59 9.94 14.63
N ALA A 64 -2.57 11.10 15.31
CA ALA A 64 -2.43 12.40 14.66
C ALA A 64 -1.07 12.52 13.97
N TYR A 65 0.02 12.11 14.64
CA TYR A 65 1.34 12.06 14.01
C TYR A 65 1.37 11.15 12.75
N LEU A 66 0.77 9.96 12.82
CA LEU A 66 0.71 9.04 11.69
C LEU A 66 -0.12 9.57 10.53
N HIS A 67 -1.18 10.34 10.80
CA HIS A 67 -2.06 10.90 9.78
C HIS A 67 -1.50 12.23 9.21
N ASP A 68 -1.19 13.18 10.09
CA ASP A 68 -0.92 14.59 9.77
C ASP A 68 0.57 14.90 9.62
N GLY A 69 1.48 14.04 10.10
CA GLY A 69 2.92 14.29 10.05
C GLY A 69 3.43 14.52 8.61
N GLU A 70 4.25 15.55 8.43
CA GLU A 70 4.83 15.94 7.14
C GLU A 70 6.07 15.11 6.75
N SER A 71 6.64 14.36 7.68
CA SER A 71 7.75 13.42 7.45
C SER A 71 7.29 12.15 6.71
N GLU A 72 8.21 11.24 6.42
CA GLU A 72 7.82 9.88 6.02
C GLU A 72 6.91 9.25 7.07
N LYS A 73 6.06 8.31 6.64
CA LYS A 73 5.15 7.60 7.53
C LYS A 73 5.86 6.37 8.11
N PRO A 74 5.89 6.18 9.45
CA PRO A 74 6.65 5.12 10.11
C PRO A 74 5.94 3.75 10.10
N PHE A 75 5.15 3.46 9.07
CA PHE A 75 4.43 2.20 8.93
C PHE A 75 4.09 1.91 7.46
N THR A 76 3.77 0.66 7.17
CA THR A 76 3.16 0.25 5.89
C THR A 76 1.94 -0.63 6.13
N ILE A 77 1.07 -0.67 5.13
CA ILE A 77 -0.14 -1.50 5.10
C ILE A 77 -0.23 -2.12 3.71
N SER A 78 -0.47 -3.43 3.62
CA SER A 78 -0.73 -4.11 2.35
C SER A 78 -2.21 -4.07 1.93
N ALA A 79 -2.47 -4.42 0.68
CA ALA A 79 -3.77 -4.93 0.26
C ALA A 79 -4.05 -6.31 0.90
N LEU A 80 -5.26 -6.84 0.73
CA LEU A 80 -5.54 -8.22 1.09
C LEU A 80 -4.84 -9.15 0.10
N ASP A 81 -4.18 -10.16 0.63
CA ASP A 81 -3.51 -11.23 -0.10
C ASP A 81 -4.32 -12.53 0.05
N GLY A 82 -4.57 -13.23 -1.06
CA GLY A 82 -5.43 -14.41 -1.12
C GLY A 82 -6.23 -14.49 -2.41
N GLU A 83 -7.12 -15.48 -2.50
CA GLU A 83 -7.97 -15.68 -3.69
C GLU A 83 -9.08 -14.63 -3.75
N LEU A 84 -8.74 -13.47 -4.31
CA LEU A 84 -9.67 -12.40 -4.61
C LEU A 84 -10.31 -12.69 -5.97
N THR A 85 -11.61 -12.95 -5.97
CA THR A 85 -12.36 -13.18 -7.21
C THR A 85 -13.02 -11.88 -7.66
N SER A 86 -12.99 -11.61 -8.95
CA SER A 86 -13.70 -10.46 -9.52
C SER A 86 -15.09 -10.92 -9.98
N SER A 87 -16.14 -10.44 -9.31
CA SER A 87 -17.52 -10.63 -9.77
C SER A 87 -17.98 -9.34 -10.47
N GLY A 88 -17.63 -9.23 -11.75
CA GLY A 88 -17.91 -8.05 -12.56
C GLY A 88 -17.17 -6.79 -12.10
N ARG A 89 -17.83 -5.95 -11.31
CA ARG A 89 -17.38 -4.59 -10.93
C ARG A 89 -16.91 -4.50 -9.47
N GLN A 90 -16.92 -5.59 -8.73
CA GLN A 90 -16.59 -5.66 -7.31
C GLN A 90 -15.66 -6.83 -7.02
N ILE A 91 -14.86 -6.67 -5.97
CA ILE A 91 -13.94 -7.70 -5.48
C ILE A 91 -14.74 -8.56 -4.50
N GLN A 92 -14.85 -9.86 -4.75
CA GLN A 92 -15.57 -10.79 -3.90
C GLN A 92 -14.60 -11.53 -2.97
N LEU A 93 -14.92 -11.51 -1.69
CA LEU A 93 -14.35 -12.38 -0.67
C LEU A 93 -15.29 -13.56 -0.46
N LEU A 94 -14.75 -14.77 -0.50
CA LEU A 94 -15.49 -16.00 -0.32
C LEU A 94 -15.58 -16.38 1.16
N ALA A 95 -16.76 -16.81 1.60
CA ALA A 95 -16.99 -17.25 2.97
C ALA A 95 -15.98 -18.33 3.41
N ASN A 96 -15.47 -18.21 4.63
CA ASN A 96 -14.52 -19.15 5.24
C ASN A 96 -13.18 -19.30 4.50
N THR A 97 -12.86 -18.39 3.56
CA THR A 97 -11.55 -18.32 2.91
C THR A 97 -10.59 -17.45 3.71
N SER A 98 -9.33 -17.87 3.79
CA SER A 98 -8.29 -17.14 4.51
C SER A 98 -7.66 -16.06 3.62
N TYR A 99 -7.67 -14.83 4.10
CA TYR A 99 -7.01 -13.69 3.49
C TYR A 99 -5.94 -13.14 4.43
N HIS A 100 -4.81 -12.68 3.90
CA HIS A 100 -3.71 -12.16 4.68
C HIS A 100 -3.60 -10.65 4.53
N TRP A 101 -3.37 -9.97 5.64
CA TRP A 101 -3.18 -8.53 5.67
C TRP A 101 -1.93 -8.18 6.46
N TYR A 102 -1.04 -7.38 5.88
CA TYR A 102 0.27 -7.09 6.47
C TYR A 102 0.32 -5.65 6.96
N VAL A 103 0.87 -5.48 8.16
CA VAL A 103 1.13 -4.17 8.77
C VAL A 103 2.55 -4.17 9.31
N THR A 104 3.35 -3.17 8.96
CA THR A 104 4.75 -3.06 9.44
C THR A 104 4.94 -1.79 10.24
N ALA A 105 5.79 -1.84 11.25
CA ALA A 105 6.32 -0.66 11.94
C ALA A 105 7.74 -0.37 11.45
N LEU A 106 8.04 0.92 11.28
CA LEU A 106 9.34 1.44 10.89
C LEU A 106 10.02 2.29 11.97
N SER A 107 9.42 2.38 13.17
CA SER A 107 10.00 3.15 14.26
C SER A 107 9.70 2.56 15.61
N SER A 108 10.60 2.85 16.56
CA SER A 108 10.50 2.53 17.98
C SER A 108 9.29 3.14 18.71
N ARG A 109 8.56 4.07 18.08
CA ARG A 109 7.29 4.59 18.64
C ARG A 109 6.13 3.71 18.21
N VAL A 110 6.06 3.37 16.92
CA VAL A 110 4.97 2.56 16.36
C VAL A 110 5.04 1.13 16.84
N GLN A 111 6.22 0.53 16.91
CA GLN A 111 6.34 -0.86 17.37
C GLN A 111 5.92 -1.02 18.85
N LYS A 112 6.13 -0.01 19.72
CA LYS A 112 5.82 -0.03 21.15
C LYS A 112 4.32 -0.02 21.32
N TRP A 113 3.66 0.83 20.52
CA TRP A 113 2.22 0.82 20.40
C TRP A 113 1.72 -0.55 19.88
N MET A 114 2.29 -1.09 18.80
CA MET A 114 1.91 -2.41 18.28
C MET A 114 2.06 -3.52 19.33
N ALA A 115 3.12 -3.50 20.15
CA ALA A 115 3.35 -4.48 21.20
C ALA A 115 2.26 -4.46 22.28
N GLN A 116 1.61 -3.32 22.52
CA GLN A 116 0.44 -3.24 23.39
C GLN A 116 -0.84 -3.61 22.64
N TRP A 117 -0.98 -3.17 21.39
CA TRP A 117 -2.13 -3.43 20.54
C TRP A 117 -2.36 -4.93 20.34
N VAL A 118 -1.31 -5.71 20.04
CA VAL A 118 -1.44 -7.15 19.81
C VAL A 118 -1.94 -7.94 21.03
N LYS A 119 -1.81 -7.40 22.25
CA LYS A 119 -2.33 -8.03 23.48
C LYS A 119 -3.85 -7.90 23.60
N LYS A 120 -4.44 -6.93 22.91
CA LYS A 120 -5.87 -6.59 22.96
C LYS A 120 -6.40 -6.35 21.54
N LEU A 121 -6.14 -7.30 20.64
CA LEU A 121 -6.66 -7.22 19.28
C LEU A 121 -8.20 -7.23 19.29
N PRO A 122 -8.83 -6.42 18.43
CA PRO A 122 -10.26 -6.58 18.15
C PRO A 122 -10.53 -7.94 17.50
N SER A 123 -11.79 -8.36 17.48
CA SER A 123 -12.20 -9.61 16.84
C SER A 123 -12.35 -9.49 15.33
N THR A 124 -12.53 -8.28 14.81
CA THR A 124 -12.81 -8.02 13.39
C THR A 124 -12.04 -6.82 12.86
N VAL A 125 -11.73 -6.87 11.56
CA VAL A 125 -11.40 -5.70 10.74
C VAL A 125 -12.65 -5.31 9.97
N ASP A 126 -13.18 -4.13 10.23
CA ASP A 126 -14.46 -3.70 9.65
C ASP A 126 -14.23 -2.85 8.39
N LEU A 127 -14.49 -3.44 7.22
CA LEU A 127 -14.42 -2.76 5.93
C LEU A 127 -15.82 -2.36 5.45
N ARG A 128 -16.46 -1.43 6.16
CA ARG A 128 -17.86 -1.03 5.95
C ARG A 128 -18.82 -2.22 6.09
N ASP A 129 -19.37 -2.69 4.97
CA ASP A 129 -20.35 -3.77 4.92
C ASP A 129 -19.70 -5.18 4.90
N ALA A 130 -18.37 -5.24 5.01
CA ALA A 130 -17.57 -6.47 5.01
C ALA A 130 -16.70 -6.62 6.27
N PRO A 131 -17.29 -6.95 7.45
CA PRO A 131 -16.52 -7.28 8.64
C PRO A 131 -15.78 -8.61 8.48
N LEU A 132 -14.46 -8.58 8.63
CA LEU A 132 -13.57 -9.75 8.50
C LEU A 132 -13.10 -10.20 9.87
N THR A 133 -13.27 -11.48 10.21
CA THR A 133 -12.84 -12.01 11.51
C THR A 133 -11.33 -12.16 11.55
N ILE A 134 -10.67 -11.64 12.59
CA ILE A 134 -9.25 -11.86 12.82
C ILE A 134 -9.09 -13.27 13.41
N ALA A 135 -8.69 -14.22 12.58
CA ALA A 135 -8.46 -15.61 12.99
C ALA A 135 -7.14 -15.74 13.73
N SER A 136 -6.08 -15.11 13.21
CA SER A 136 -4.76 -15.11 13.83
C SER A 136 -3.97 -13.84 13.50
N CYS A 137 -2.93 -13.57 14.30
CA CYS A 137 -1.95 -12.53 14.05
C CYS A 137 -0.58 -13.13 14.35
N GLN A 138 0.37 -12.98 13.41
CA GLN A 138 1.70 -13.57 13.47
C GLN A 138 2.76 -12.55 13.06
N ILE A 139 4.02 -12.82 13.40
CA ILE A 139 5.16 -12.03 12.91
C ILE A 139 5.41 -12.47 11.46
N SER A 140 5.30 -11.52 10.51
CA SER A 140 5.57 -11.75 9.09
C SER A 140 7.04 -11.51 8.74
N HIS A 141 7.67 -10.55 9.41
CA HIS A 141 9.07 -10.18 9.22
C HIS A 141 9.76 -10.12 10.58
N PRO A 142 10.94 -10.75 10.74
CA PRO A 142 11.63 -10.83 12.02
C PRO A 142 11.76 -9.46 12.70
N PRO A 143 11.55 -9.35 14.02
CA PRO A 143 11.84 -8.12 14.74
C PRO A 143 13.34 -7.79 14.63
N THR A 144 13.69 -6.57 14.25
CA THR A 144 15.09 -6.15 14.12
C THR A 144 15.27 -4.64 14.38
N THR A 145 16.50 -4.16 14.31
CA THR A 145 16.89 -2.75 14.43
C THR A 145 17.60 -2.28 13.16
N TYR A 146 17.71 -0.97 12.96
CA TYR A 146 18.46 -0.43 11.82
C TYR A 146 19.95 -0.76 11.92
N ALA A 147 20.52 -0.78 13.12
CA ALA A 147 21.90 -1.18 13.36
C ALA A 147 22.13 -2.66 13.00
N GLU A 148 21.24 -3.55 13.42
CA GLU A 148 21.31 -4.98 13.04
C GLU A 148 21.19 -5.19 11.53
N LEU A 149 20.34 -4.41 10.84
CA LEU A 149 20.28 -4.46 9.37
C LEU A 149 21.59 -4.02 8.74
N LEU A 150 22.22 -2.96 9.24
CA LEU A 150 23.50 -2.47 8.75
C LEU A 150 24.61 -3.52 8.93
N ASP A 151 24.66 -4.17 10.08
CA ASP A 151 25.72 -5.12 10.45
C ASP A 151 25.49 -6.55 9.93
N SER A 152 24.30 -6.84 9.39
CA SER A 152 23.95 -8.19 8.96
C SER A 152 24.77 -8.69 7.76
N GLU A 153 24.98 -10.01 7.64
CA GLU A 153 25.79 -10.56 6.54
C GLU A 153 25.11 -10.43 5.16
N HIS A 154 25.89 -10.16 4.11
CA HIS A 154 25.37 -9.86 2.78
C HIS A 154 25.93 -10.80 1.72
N SER A 155 25.08 -11.22 0.78
CA SER A 155 25.49 -11.93 -0.43
C SER A 155 25.48 -10.96 -1.61
N GLY A 156 26.31 -11.22 -2.62
CA GLY A 156 26.60 -10.26 -3.71
C GLY A 156 25.40 -9.77 -4.54
N ILE A 157 24.24 -10.41 -4.42
CA ILE A 157 23.04 -10.16 -5.23
C ILE A 157 21.85 -9.81 -4.33
N ILE A 158 21.11 -8.76 -4.70
CA ILE A 158 19.82 -8.41 -4.12
C ILE A 158 18.72 -8.72 -5.13
N SER A 159 17.83 -9.66 -4.80
CA SER A 159 16.61 -9.92 -5.57
C SER A 159 15.41 -9.36 -4.82
N LEU A 160 14.58 -8.57 -5.51
CA LEU A 160 13.36 -7.98 -4.95
C LEU A 160 12.16 -8.36 -5.80
N LYS A 161 11.05 -8.70 -5.15
CA LYS A 161 9.73 -8.93 -5.75
C LYS A 161 8.75 -7.85 -5.27
N PHE A 162 8.11 -7.15 -6.20
CA PHE A 162 7.09 -6.14 -5.98
C PHE A 162 5.71 -6.77 -6.13
N LEU A 163 5.07 -7.08 -4.99
CA LEU A 163 3.79 -7.80 -4.93
C LEU A 163 2.57 -6.92 -5.23
N SER A 164 2.72 -5.61 -5.05
CA SER A 164 1.66 -4.64 -5.30
C SER A 164 2.22 -3.50 -6.17
N PRO A 165 1.36 -2.76 -6.89
CA PRO A 165 1.80 -1.70 -7.78
C PRO A 165 2.75 -0.72 -7.08
N THR A 166 3.95 -0.59 -7.63
CA THR A 166 5.04 0.26 -7.15
C THR A 166 5.24 1.39 -8.14
N SER A 167 5.43 2.62 -7.67
CA SER A 167 5.60 3.76 -8.56
C SER A 167 6.48 4.80 -7.89
N PHE A 168 7.21 5.57 -8.71
CA PHE A 168 8.00 6.70 -8.28
C PHE A 168 7.47 7.99 -8.93
N ARG A 169 7.94 9.14 -8.44
CA ARG A 169 7.67 10.44 -9.06
C ARG A 169 8.95 10.97 -9.70
N ARG A 170 8.84 11.42 -10.95
CA ARG A 170 9.94 12.08 -11.67
C ARG A 170 9.38 13.25 -12.46
N LYS A 171 9.85 14.47 -12.17
CA LYS A 171 9.40 15.72 -12.83
C LYS A 171 7.87 15.85 -12.87
N GLY A 172 7.19 15.55 -11.77
CA GLY A 172 5.71 15.60 -11.68
C GLY A 172 4.97 14.36 -12.21
N HIS A 173 5.62 13.50 -13.01
CA HIS A 173 5.00 12.33 -13.61
C HIS A 173 5.26 11.04 -12.83
N HIS A 174 4.46 10.00 -13.08
CA HIS A 174 4.73 8.65 -12.55
C HIS A 174 5.88 8.02 -13.35
N LEU A 175 6.80 7.36 -12.64
CA LEU A 175 7.84 6.52 -13.21
C LEU A 175 7.54 5.07 -12.79
N PRO A 176 6.93 4.26 -13.68
CA PRO A 176 6.54 2.89 -13.40
C PRO A 176 7.66 1.90 -13.74
N LEU A 177 8.90 2.18 -13.34
CA LEU A 177 10.05 1.31 -13.59
C LEU A 177 10.97 1.23 -12.35
N PRO A 178 11.53 0.06 -12.02
CA PRO A 178 12.44 -0.14 -10.88
C PRO A 178 13.86 0.34 -11.20
N VAL A 179 14.01 1.63 -11.51
CA VAL A 179 15.35 2.23 -11.70
C VAL A 179 16.09 2.23 -10.36
N PRO A 180 17.34 1.69 -10.26
CA PRO A 180 18.05 1.53 -8.99
C PRO A 180 18.08 2.80 -8.13
N VAL A 181 18.45 3.94 -8.70
CA VAL A 181 18.47 5.23 -7.98
C VAL A 181 17.12 5.54 -7.33
N ASN A 182 15.99 5.29 -8.02
CA ASN A 182 14.66 5.54 -7.47
C ASN A 182 14.26 4.52 -6.39
N VAL A 183 14.62 3.25 -6.59
CA VAL A 183 14.39 2.17 -5.61
C VAL A 183 15.13 2.48 -4.31
N PHE A 184 16.42 2.79 -4.41
CA PHE A 184 17.25 3.07 -3.24
C PHE A 184 16.95 4.43 -2.61
N HIS A 185 16.58 5.45 -3.39
CA HIS A 185 16.08 6.71 -2.83
C HIS A 185 14.82 6.49 -1.99
N SER A 186 13.90 5.63 -2.44
CA SER A 186 12.71 5.29 -1.67
C SER A 186 13.06 4.71 -0.29
N TYR A 187 14.04 3.82 -0.21
CA TYR A 187 14.45 3.23 1.07
C TYR A 187 15.23 4.23 1.91
N LEU A 188 16.16 4.97 1.30
CA LEU A 188 17.03 5.90 1.98
C LEU A 188 16.26 7.01 2.69
N ARG A 189 15.18 7.54 2.10
CA ARG A 189 14.34 8.55 2.77
C ARG A 189 13.80 8.05 4.11
N ARG A 190 13.33 6.80 4.16
CA ARG A 190 12.81 6.18 5.38
C ARG A 190 13.92 5.76 6.34
N TRP A 191 15.08 5.38 5.81
CA TRP A 191 16.28 5.14 6.60
C TRP A 191 16.70 6.42 7.35
N ASN A 192 16.87 7.55 6.63
CA ASN A 192 17.30 8.82 7.22
C ASN A 192 16.28 9.36 8.24
N ASP A 193 14.98 9.18 8.01
CA ASP A 193 13.94 9.65 8.94
C ASP A 193 13.88 8.86 10.24
N PHE A 194 14.18 7.55 10.23
CA PHE A 194 13.87 6.66 11.36
C PHE A 194 15.05 5.91 11.98
N SER A 195 16.16 5.73 11.27
CA SER A 195 17.30 4.94 11.77
C SER A 195 18.14 5.66 12.81
N GLY A 196 18.08 7.00 12.86
CA GLY A 196 19.04 7.81 13.61
C GLY A 196 20.46 7.82 13.01
N ILE A 197 20.68 7.17 11.87
CA ILE A 197 21.95 7.09 11.14
C ILE A 197 21.82 7.94 9.87
N SER A 198 22.33 9.17 9.91
CA SER A 198 22.25 10.11 8.80
C SER A 198 23.21 9.73 7.68
N VAL A 199 22.70 9.65 6.46
CA VAL A 199 23.49 9.40 5.25
C VAL A 199 23.29 10.57 4.29
N ASP A 200 24.37 11.07 3.70
CA ASP A 200 24.31 12.03 2.61
C ASP A 200 23.60 11.40 1.40
N GLN A 201 22.41 11.92 1.12
CA GLN A 201 21.53 11.38 0.10
C GLN A 201 22.14 11.49 -1.29
N ASP A 202 22.72 12.64 -1.64
CA ASP A 202 23.17 12.89 -3.00
C ASP A 202 24.43 12.07 -3.29
N ALA A 203 25.35 12.01 -2.31
CA ALA A 203 26.55 11.17 -2.42
C ALA A 203 26.20 9.68 -2.61
N PHE A 204 25.29 9.14 -1.79
CA PHE A 204 24.89 7.73 -1.90
C PHE A 204 24.14 7.45 -3.20
N LEU A 205 23.24 8.33 -3.64
CA LEU A 205 22.48 8.11 -4.87
C LEU A 205 23.33 8.23 -6.13
N THR A 206 24.34 9.10 -6.16
CA THR A 206 25.37 9.11 -7.20
C THR A 206 26.14 7.79 -7.20
N TRP A 207 26.57 7.31 -6.03
CA TRP A 207 27.23 6.01 -5.94
C TRP A 207 26.35 4.86 -6.44
N VAL A 208 25.03 4.89 -6.15
CA VAL A 208 24.08 3.89 -6.66
C VAL A 208 24.01 3.93 -8.19
N ASP A 209 23.94 5.12 -8.79
CA ASP A 209 23.87 5.30 -10.25
C ASP A 209 25.13 4.75 -10.93
N ASP A 210 26.30 4.98 -10.33
CA ASP A 210 27.59 4.57 -10.87
C ASP A 210 27.88 3.06 -10.68
N ASN A 211 27.37 2.45 -9.60
CA ASN A 211 27.84 1.14 -9.15
C ASN A 211 26.79 0.03 -9.10
N VAL A 212 25.49 0.31 -9.26
CA VAL A 212 24.44 -0.72 -9.20
C VAL A 212 24.05 -1.20 -10.59
N LEU A 213 24.22 -2.50 -10.83
CA LEU A 213 23.87 -3.18 -12.07
C LEU A 213 22.52 -3.88 -11.95
N ILE A 214 21.70 -3.81 -13.00
CA ILE A 214 20.50 -4.63 -13.15
C ILE A 214 20.89 -5.92 -13.88
N ASN A 215 20.89 -7.03 -13.17
CA ASN A 215 21.19 -8.35 -13.75
C ASN A 215 19.97 -8.91 -14.49
N ARG A 216 18.80 -8.79 -13.86
CA ARG A 216 17.53 -9.30 -14.38
C ARG A 216 16.40 -8.36 -13.98
N CYS A 217 15.46 -8.15 -14.88
CA CYS A 217 14.26 -7.37 -14.58
C CYS A 217 13.09 -7.94 -15.37
N GLN A 218 12.01 -8.26 -14.66
CA GLN A 218 10.76 -8.71 -15.26
C GLN A 218 9.64 -7.96 -14.56
N VAL A 219 9.05 -6.98 -15.25
CA VAL A 219 8.00 -6.14 -14.70
C VAL A 219 6.84 -5.98 -15.65
N THR A 220 5.65 -5.83 -15.08
CA THR A 220 4.42 -5.47 -15.79
C THR A 220 3.95 -4.12 -15.26
N THR A 221 3.58 -3.21 -16.15
CA THR A 221 3.01 -1.92 -15.74
C THR A 221 1.51 -2.05 -15.56
N VAL A 222 0.98 -1.39 -14.54
CA VAL A 222 -0.43 -1.43 -14.18
C VAL A 222 -0.87 -0.06 -13.68
N LYS A 223 -2.09 0.32 -14.00
CA LYS A 223 -2.69 1.59 -13.55
C LYS A 223 -3.75 1.29 -12.51
N VAL A 224 -3.50 1.68 -11.28
CA VAL A 224 -4.41 1.44 -10.15
C VAL A 224 -4.89 2.74 -9.52
N LEU A 225 -5.97 2.67 -8.75
CA LEU A 225 -6.39 3.81 -7.93
C LEU A 225 -5.47 3.94 -6.72
N ALA A 226 -5.17 5.17 -6.31
CA ALA A 226 -4.29 5.41 -5.16
C ALA A 226 -4.86 6.45 -4.22
N GLY A 227 -5.10 6.04 -2.96
CA GLY A 227 -5.68 6.92 -1.93
C GLY A 227 -7.06 7.48 -2.33
N LYS A 228 -7.44 8.61 -1.73
CA LYS A 228 -8.80 9.19 -1.90
C LYS A 228 -9.08 9.74 -3.30
N LYS A 229 -8.05 10.19 -4.05
CA LYS A 229 -8.19 10.84 -5.36
C LYS A 229 -7.04 10.44 -6.29
N GLY A 230 -7.39 10.11 -7.53
CA GLY A 230 -6.44 9.89 -8.62
C GLY A 230 -6.06 8.42 -8.86
N ALA A 231 -5.33 8.20 -9.95
CA ALA A 231 -4.75 6.93 -10.32
C ALA A 231 -3.22 7.04 -10.33
N VAL A 232 -2.56 5.92 -10.19
CA VAL A 232 -1.11 5.77 -10.24
C VAL A 232 -0.79 4.73 -11.30
N THR A 233 0.03 5.10 -12.26
CA THR A 233 0.71 4.12 -13.11
C THR A 233 1.94 3.63 -12.36
N GLY A 234 1.99 2.33 -12.08
CA GLY A 234 3.07 1.66 -11.38
C GLY A 234 3.46 0.37 -12.08
N PHE A 235 4.27 -0.43 -11.39
CA PHE A 235 4.72 -1.74 -11.84
C PHE A 235 4.62 -2.79 -10.74
N THR A 236 4.47 -4.04 -11.13
CA THR A 236 4.70 -5.23 -10.31
C THR A 236 5.74 -6.11 -11.00
N GLY A 237 6.29 -7.09 -10.28
CA GLY A 237 7.27 -8.04 -10.85
C GLY A 237 8.51 -8.17 -10.00
N SER A 238 9.65 -8.47 -10.61
CA SER A 238 10.91 -8.76 -9.92
C SER A 238 12.10 -8.06 -10.57
N ILE A 239 13.08 -7.69 -9.74
CA ILE A 239 14.39 -7.18 -10.17
C ILE A 239 15.50 -7.89 -9.41
N GLU A 240 16.63 -8.11 -10.08
CA GLU A 240 17.86 -8.62 -9.49
C GLU A 240 18.99 -7.62 -9.74
N LEU A 241 19.67 -7.26 -8.66
CA LEU A 241 20.70 -6.22 -8.63
C LEU A 241 22.01 -6.78 -8.09
N SER A 242 23.12 -6.31 -8.62
CA SER A 242 24.45 -6.53 -8.06
C SER A 242 25.29 -5.27 -8.14
N LEU A 243 26.47 -5.32 -7.55
CA LEU A 243 27.41 -4.20 -7.56
C LEU A 243 28.53 -4.43 -8.58
N THR A 244 29.08 -3.34 -9.11
CA THR A 244 30.35 -3.33 -9.84
C THR A 244 31.52 -3.69 -8.92
N LYS A 245 32.73 -3.86 -9.47
CA LYS A 245 33.93 -4.09 -8.66
C LYS A 245 34.37 -2.81 -7.94
N GLU A 246 34.14 -1.68 -8.59
CA GLU A 246 34.49 -0.33 -8.14
C GLU A 246 33.68 0.09 -6.91
N ALA A 247 32.49 -0.50 -6.73
CA ALA A 247 31.64 -0.31 -5.55
C ALA A 247 32.41 -0.53 -4.22
N ALA A 248 33.36 -1.46 -4.20
CA ALA A 248 34.17 -1.80 -3.03
C ALA A 248 35.12 -0.68 -2.57
N GLN A 249 35.30 0.38 -3.37
CA GLN A 249 36.08 1.56 -2.98
C GLN A 249 35.38 2.40 -1.90
N GLN A 250 34.07 2.23 -1.72
CA GLN A 250 33.27 2.90 -0.68
C GLN A 250 32.49 1.83 0.12
N PRO A 251 33.17 1.08 1.01
CA PRO A 251 32.60 -0.06 1.71
C PRO A 251 31.38 0.31 2.57
N GLU A 252 31.31 1.53 3.08
CA GLU A 252 30.16 2.05 3.83
C GLU A 252 28.89 2.15 2.97
N PHE A 253 29.00 2.57 1.71
CA PHE A 253 27.87 2.60 0.79
C PHE A 253 27.51 1.21 0.28
N GLN A 254 28.50 0.34 0.10
CA GLN A 254 28.24 -1.08 -0.17
C GLN A 254 27.45 -1.74 0.98
N GLN A 255 27.85 -1.50 2.23
CA GLN A 255 27.14 -2.01 3.41
C GLN A 255 25.70 -1.46 3.46
N LEU A 256 25.55 -0.14 3.27
CA LEU A 256 24.24 0.51 3.25
C LEU A 256 23.34 -0.01 2.12
N PHE A 257 23.87 -0.26 0.92
CA PHE A 257 23.12 -0.83 -0.20
C PHE A 257 22.43 -2.13 0.20
N TYR A 258 23.15 -3.05 0.83
CA TYR A 258 22.54 -4.31 1.24
C TYR A 258 21.59 -4.16 2.44
N ALA A 259 21.91 -3.28 3.38
CA ALA A 259 21.02 -2.94 4.50
C ALA A 259 19.67 -2.39 3.99
N LEU A 260 19.71 -1.47 3.01
CA LEU A 260 18.50 -0.91 2.38
C LEU A 260 17.73 -1.94 1.57
N GLY A 261 18.41 -2.87 0.89
CA GLY A 261 17.75 -3.99 0.23
C GLY A 261 16.99 -4.90 1.20
N LYS A 262 17.55 -5.15 2.38
CA LYS A 262 16.87 -5.89 3.47
C LYS A 262 15.76 -5.07 4.12
N LEU A 263 15.91 -3.75 4.21
CA LEU A 263 14.88 -2.84 4.73
C LEU A 263 13.61 -2.89 3.87
N ALA A 264 13.73 -3.17 2.56
CA ALA A 264 12.63 -3.15 1.59
C ALA A 264 11.38 -3.96 2.02
N ILE A 265 11.56 -5.09 2.71
CA ILE A 265 10.42 -5.91 3.17
C ILE A 265 9.60 -5.24 4.27
N TYR A 266 10.21 -4.35 5.04
CA TYR A 266 9.54 -3.60 6.11
C TYR A 266 8.92 -2.33 5.56
N CYS A 267 9.67 -1.57 4.77
CA CYS A 267 9.27 -0.20 4.39
C CYS A 267 8.51 -0.11 3.06
N GLY A 268 8.53 -1.19 2.27
CA GLY A 268 8.02 -1.19 0.91
C GLY A 268 8.79 -0.25 -0.02
N THR A 269 8.38 -0.20 -1.28
CA THR A 269 9.05 0.56 -2.33
C THR A 269 8.12 1.62 -2.92
N GLY A 270 8.66 2.80 -3.19
CA GLY A 270 7.93 3.90 -3.83
C GLY A 270 7.05 4.67 -2.86
N HIS A 271 5.92 5.19 -3.37
CA HIS A 271 4.97 6.00 -2.62
C HIS A 271 3.69 5.23 -2.28
N LYS A 272 2.90 5.78 -1.33
CA LYS A 272 1.60 5.23 -0.89
C LYS A 272 1.69 3.82 -0.28
N THR A 273 2.82 3.50 0.36
CA THR A 273 3.02 2.25 1.12
C THR A 273 2.09 2.10 2.32
N THR A 274 1.47 3.18 2.79
CA THR A 274 0.41 3.17 3.80
C THR A 274 -0.99 2.87 3.25
N PHE A 275 -1.14 2.71 1.94
CA PHE A 275 -2.42 2.49 1.24
C PHE A 275 -2.43 1.21 0.38
N GLY A 276 -1.56 0.23 0.67
CA GLY A 276 -1.54 -1.05 -0.04
C GLY A 276 -0.63 -1.11 -1.26
N LEU A 277 0.11 -0.04 -1.58
CA LEU A 277 1.06 0.00 -2.69
C LEU A 277 2.50 -0.32 -2.24
N GLY A 278 3.38 -0.65 -3.17
CA GLY A 278 4.81 -0.83 -2.87
C GLY A 278 5.21 -2.04 -2.02
N GLN A 279 4.30 -2.97 -1.71
CA GLN A 279 4.63 -4.18 -0.95
C GLN A 279 5.76 -4.96 -1.64
N THR A 280 6.85 -5.17 -0.91
CA THR A 280 8.10 -5.76 -1.43
C THR A 280 8.50 -7.00 -0.63
N ARG A 281 9.10 -7.98 -1.30
CA ARG A 281 9.67 -9.20 -0.72
C ARG A 281 11.08 -9.43 -1.25
N LEU A 282 11.90 -10.14 -0.48
CA LEU A 282 13.18 -10.64 -0.97
C LEU A 282 12.97 -11.86 -1.87
N GLY A 283 13.89 -12.05 -2.81
CA GLY A 283 13.94 -13.19 -3.71
C GLY A 283 13.44 -12.88 -5.11
N TRP A 284 13.75 -13.80 -6.03
CA TRP A 284 13.28 -13.76 -7.41
C TRP A 284 12.00 -14.58 -7.56
N SER A 285 11.08 -14.12 -8.40
CA SER A 285 9.92 -14.88 -8.83
C SER A 285 9.69 -14.66 -10.31
N SER A 286 9.60 -15.76 -11.06
CA SER A 286 9.24 -15.74 -12.48
C SER A 286 7.73 -15.74 -12.71
N GLU A 287 6.93 -15.97 -11.66
CA GLU A 287 5.47 -15.85 -11.74
C GLU A 287 5.09 -14.42 -12.10
N VAL A 288 4.54 -14.25 -13.30
CA VAL A 288 3.79 -13.05 -13.66
C VAL A 288 2.52 -13.09 -12.83
N LEU A 289 2.31 -12.09 -11.96
CA LEU A 289 1.01 -11.89 -11.31
C LEU A 289 -0.02 -11.80 -12.44
N GLN A 290 -0.98 -12.73 -12.47
CA GLN A 290 -1.90 -12.87 -13.60
C GLN A 290 -2.62 -11.54 -13.90
N ASP A 291 -2.71 -11.19 -15.18
CA ASP A 291 -3.48 -10.07 -15.75
C ASP A 291 -5.00 -10.29 -15.61
N ILE A 292 -5.49 -10.67 -14.42
CA ILE A 292 -6.91 -10.46 -14.12
C ILE A 292 -7.03 -8.95 -14.00
N PRO A 293 -7.86 -8.26 -14.83
CA PRO A 293 -8.07 -6.83 -14.65
C PRO A 293 -8.58 -6.60 -13.24
N ASP A 294 -7.69 -6.16 -12.37
CA ASP A 294 -8.02 -5.75 -11.03
C ASP A 294 -9.15 -4.73 -11.15
N VAL A 295 -10.19 -4.87 -10.33
CA VAL A 295 -11.33 -3.95 -10.29
C VAL A 295 -10.86 -2.50 -10.16
N GLN A 296 -9.73 -2.24 -9.48
CA GLN A 296 -9.15 -0.90 -9.43
C GLN A 296 -8.64 -0.43 -10.79
N SER A 297 -8.05 -1.31 -11.60
CA SER A 297 -7.55 -0.99 -12.94
C SER A 297 -8.70 -0.69 -13.90
N VAL A 298 -9.77 -1.49 -13.86
CA VAL A 298 -10.99 -1.25 -14.64
C VAL A 298 -11.61 0.10 -14.26
N LEU A 299 -11.74 0.39 -12.96
CA LEU A 299 -12.26 1.66 -12.49
C LEU A 299 -11.34 2.84 -12.85
N ALA A 300 -10.02 2.68 -12.72
CA ALA A 300 -9.04 3.72 -13.09
C ALA A 300 -9.13 4.07 -14.58
N LYS A 301 -9.21 3.06 -15.45
CA LYS A 301 -9.38 3.25 -16.89
C LYS A 301 -10.71 3.95 -17.20
N ARG A 302 -11.80 3.52 -16.57
CA ARG A 302 -13.11 4.17 -16.74
C ARG A 302 -13.13 5.62 -16.30
N ILE A 303 -12.44 5.97 -15.20
CA ILE A 303 -12.29 7.36 -14.76
C ILE A 303 -11.53 8.17 -15.80
N GLU A 304 -10.42 7.66 -16.34
CA GLU A 304 -9.65 8.34 -17.39
C GLU A 304 -10.49 8.62 -18.63
N ASP A 305 -11.20 7.61 -19.15
CA ASP A 305 -12.05 7.76 -20.33
C ASP A 305 -13.13 8.84 -20.09
N LEU A 306 -13.76 8.84 -18.91
CA LEU A 306 -14.75 9.88 -18.55
C LEU A 306 -14.13 11.27 -18.38
N VAL A 307 -12.89 11.37 -17.87
CA VAL A 307 -12.18 12.65 -17.77
C VAL A 307 -11.93 13.23 -19.16
N GLU A 308 -11.48 12.42 -20.11
CA GLU A 308 -11.28 12.86 -21.50
C GLU A 308 -12.57 13.38 -22.12
N ILE A 309 -13.68 12.65 -21.95
CA ILE A 309 -15.01 13.05 -22.41
C ILE A 309 -15.42 14.40 -21.81
N PHE A 310 -15.34 14.54 -20.48
CA PHE A 310 -15.78 15.75 -19.80
C PHE A 310 -14.86 16.96 -20.03
N ARG A 311 -13.58 16.73 -20.34
CA ARG A 311 -12.66 17.78 -20.79
C ARG A 311 -13.03 18.26 -22.19
N ALA A 312 -13.24 17.34 -23.14
CA ALA A 312 -13.56 17.69 -24.53
C ALA A 312 -14.85 18.50 -24.66
N GLN A 313 -15.85 18.24 -23.82
CA GLN A 313 -17.13 18.95 -23.82
C GLN A 313 -17.07 20.36 -23.23
N ARG A 314 -15.98 20.74 -22.56
CA ARG A 314 -15.86 22.07 -21.91
C ARG A 314 -15.22 23.08 -22.85
N LYS A 315 -16.04 24.03 -23.31
CA LYS A 315 -15.66 25.13 -24.24
C LYS A 315 -14.52 26.05 -23.76
N ARG A 316 -14.14 26.03 -22.48
CA ARG A 316 -12.95 26.72 -21.95
C ARG A 316 -11.92 25.69 -21.54
N THR A 317 -11.00 25.37 -22.44
CA THR A 317 -9.79 24.61 -22.17
C THR A 317 -8.76 25.56 -21.53
N GLY A 318 -8.26 25.23 -20.33
CA GLY A 318 -7.09 25.93 -19.77
C GLY A 318 -7.20 26.53 -18.37
N GLY A 319 -7.96 25.95 -17.44
CA GLY A 319 -7.86 26.31 -16.02
C GLY A 319 -7.87 25.09 -15.12
N GLU A 320 -7.01 25.05 -14.10
CA GLU A 320 -6.91 23.94 -13.12
C GLU A 320 -8.29 23.54 -12.56
N ARG A 321 -9.15 24.53 -12.33
CA ARG A 321 -10.51 24.33 -11.81
C ARG A 321 -11.44 23.57 -12.77
N ALA A 322 -11.26 23.72 -14.09
CA ALA A 322 -12.07 23.01 -15.08
C ALA A 322 -11.71 21.52 -15.11
N ASP A 323 -10.42 21.21 -15.00
CA ASP A 323 -9.89 19.85 -14.94
C ASP A 323 -10.24 19.15 -13.63
N GLU A 324 -10.16 19.85 -12.50
CA GLU A 324 -10.57 19.29 -11.21
C GLU A 324 -12.04 18.89 -11.21
N ILE A 325 -12.93 19.71 -11.77
CA ILE A 325 -14.35 19.39 -11.80
C ILE A 325 -14.62 18.24 -12.77
N ALA A 326 -13.94 18.18 -13.92
CA ALA A 326 -14.04 17.04 -14.84
C ALA A 326 -13.58 15.73 -14.15
N SER A 327 -12.46 15.77 -13.43
CA SER A 327 -11.97 14.65 -12.62
C SER A 327 -12.96 14.24 -11.52
N LYS A 328 -13.56 15.20 -10.80
CA LYS A 328 -14.60 14.92 -9.80
C LYS A 328 -15.84 14.27 -10.43
N TRP A 329 -16.32 14.77 -11.56
CA TRP A 329 -17.47 14.19 -12.28
C TRP A 329 -17.19 12.76 -12.74
N ALA A 330 -16.03 12.54 -13.36
CA ALA A 330 -15.58 11.23 -13.81
C ALA A 330 -15.45 10.24 -12.65
N THR A 331 -14.79 10.64 -11.56
CA THR A 331 -14.63 9.80 -10.36
C THR A 331 -15.99 9.41 -9.77
N ILE A 332 -16.90 10.37 -9.58
CA ILE A 332 -18.22 10.11 -9.00
C ILE A 332 -19.04 9.19 -9.91
N LEU A 333 -19.06 9.44 -11.22
CA LEU A 333 -19.84 8.66 -12.16
C LEU A 333 -19.30 7.24 -12.30
N ALA A 334 -17.99 7.06 -12.47
CA ALA A 334 -17.38 5.74 -12.60
C ALA A 334 -17.61 4.88 -11.36
N ARG A 335 -17.41 5.44 -10.15
CA ARG A 335 -17.68 4.74 -8.88
C ARG A 335 -19.14 4.35 -8.74
N ARG A 336 -20.06 5.23 -9.17
CA ARG A 336 -21.50 4.94 -9.20
C ARG A 336 -21.85 3.84 -10.20
N GLU A 337 -21.19 3.80 -11.36
CA GLU A 337 -21.33 2.70 -12.32
C GLU A 337 -20.82 1.38 -11.73
N MET A 338 -19.77 1.40 -10.90
CA MET A 338 -19.28 0.22 -10.16
C MET A 338 -20.19 -0.24 -9.01
N GLY A 339 -21.35 0.40 -8.82
CA GLY A 339 -22.36 -0.01 -7.83
C GLY A 339 -22.28 0.72 -6.49
N GLU A 340 -21.35 1.67 -6.31
CA GLU A 340 -21.24 2.41 -5.05
C GLU A 340 -22.41 3.37 -4.81
N SER A 341 -22.82 3.53 -3.54
CA SER A 341 -23.83 4.51 -3.15
C SER A 341 -23.27 5.94 -3.21
N LEU A 342 -24.11 6.93 -3.53
CA LEU A 342 -23.66 8.32 -3.56
C LEU A 342 -23.30 8.85 -2.16
N GLN A 343 -23.89 8.27 -1.11
CA GLN A 343 -23.50 8.55 0.28
C GLN A 343 -22.06 8.12 0.55
N VAL A 344 -21.70 6.91 0.12
CA VAL A 344 -20.34 6.37 0.27
C VAL A 344 -19.33 7.22 -0.51
N VAL A 345 -19.65 7.56 -1.76
CA VAL A 345 -18.77 8.40 -2.59
C VAL A 345 -18.59 9.80 -1.97
N ALA A 346 -19.63 10.37 -1.37
CA ALA A 346 -19.57 11.66 -0.69
C ALA A 346 -18.65 11.63 0.55
N GLN A 347 -18.78 10.60 1.37
CA GLN A 347 -17.94 10.40 2.55
C GLN A 347 -16.46 10.27 2.17
N ASP A 348 -16.14 9.48 1.15
CA ASP A 348 -14.75 9.23 0.76
C ASP A 348 -14.05 10.42 0.12
N LEU A 349 -14.79 11.20 -0.67
CA LEU A 349 -14.28 12.39 -1.32
C LEU A 349 -14.23 13.61 -0.40
N ASP A 350 -14.75 13.47 0.83
CA ASP A 350 -14.96 14.56 1.79
C ASP A 350 -15.78 15.71 1.13
N MET A 351 -16.94 15.34 0.60
CA MET A 351 -17.83 16.25 -0.13
C MET A 351 -19.26 16.15 0.40
N PRO A 352 -20.03 17.26 0.42
CA PRO A 352 -21.45 17.20 0.77
C PRO A 352 -22.24 16.28 -0.19
N TYR A 353 -23.14 15.47 0.38
CA TYR A 353 -23.96 14.53 -0.40
C TYR A 353 -24.71 15.20 -1.56
N GLU A 354 -25.32 16.37 -1.32
CA GLU A 354 -26.05 17.09 -2.36
C GLU A 354 -25.14 17.57 -3.51
N THR A 355 -23.87 17.90 -3.21
CA THR A 355 -22.87 18.23 -4.23
C THR A 355 -22.55 17.00 -5.08
N VAL A 356 -22.32 15.85 -4.45
CA VAL A 356 -22.03 14.59 -5.17
C VAL A 356 -23.22 14.15 -6.02
N LYS A 357 -24.44 14.25 -5.49
CA LYS A 357 -25.68 13.96 -6.23
C LYS A 357 -25.85 14.87 -7.45
N THR A 358 -25.58 16.16 -7.28
CA THR A 358 -25.60 17.14 -8.38
C THR A 358 -24.56 16.81 -9.43
N TYR A 359 -23.32 16.52 -9.03
CA TYR A 359 -22.24 16.18 -9.96
C TYR A 359 -22.52 14.87 -10.71
N ALA A 360 -23.04 13.85 -10.04
CA ALA A 360 -23.47 12.60 -10.68
C ALA A 360 -24.55 12.85 -11.74
N LYS A 361 -25.54 13.71 -11.44
CA LYS A 361 -26.61 14.07 -12.39
C LYS A 361 -26.04 14.80 -13.61
N LEU A 362 -25.17 15.78 -13.39
CA LEU A 362 -24.56 16.56 -14.46
C LEU A 362 -23.63 15.70 -15.34
N ALA A 363 -22.81 14.84 -14.74
CA ALA A 363 -21.94 13.89 -15.43
C ALA A 363 -22.74 12.93 -16.33
N ARG A 364 -23.84 12.36 -15.84
CA ARG A 364 -24.71 11.49 -16.67
C ARG A 364 -25.35 12.25 -17.82
N ARG A 365 -25.77 13.49 -17.60
CA ARG A 365 -26.35 14.32 -18.66
C ARG A 365 -25.32 14.59 -19.76
N ALA A 366 -24.13 15.01 -19.36
CA ALA A 366 -23.01 15.28 -20.25
C ALA A 366 -22.62 14.05 -21.09
N LEU A 367 -22.64 12.85 -20.49
CA LEU A 367 -22.36 11.60 -21.21
C LEU A 367 -23.47 11.20 -22.22
N LYS A 368 -24.72 11.63 -22.00
CA LYS A 368 -25.85 11.39 -22.93
C LYS A 368 -25.91 12.38 -24.09
N GLU A 369 -25.26 13.53 -23.96
CA GLU A 369 -25.18 14.58 -24.98
C GLU A 369 -23.97 14.36 -25.92
N GLN A 370 -23.29 13.22 -25.79
CA GLN A 370 -22.23 12.71 -26.66
C GLN A 370 -22.83 11.87 -27.79
#